data_AF-A0A831K735-F1
#
_entry.id   AF-A0A831K735-F1
#
_cell.length_a   1.000
_cell.length_b   1.000
_cell.length_c   1.000
_cell.angle_alpha   90.00
_cell.angle_beta   90.00
_cell.angle_gamma   90.00
#
_symmetry.space_group_name_H-M   'P 1'
#
loop_
_entity.id
_entity.type
_entity.pdbx_description
1 polymer ?
#
loop_
_entity_poly.entity_id
_entity_poly.type
_entity_poly.pdbx_seq_one_letter_code
_entity_poly.pdbx_strand_id
1 'polypeptide(L)'
;MEHHVRDGIFLDSSVKVPEKMKITPGGVLATDGRRFTQILFPEMIRLLSAVPDKTRKIRFHLTSLKPLNPKNAPDPWERSALLRVEKGEPRVYGFSKAPGNRELFRYLRPIYAEKMCLDCHAIQGYHLGDVRGGASVTLDVTDLIWAF
;
A
#
# COMPACT_ATOMS: atom_id res chain seq x y z
N MET A 1 25.41 -2.60 21.62
CA MET A 1 24.65 -3.24 20.53
C MET A 1 23.83 -2.13 19.88
N GLU A 2 24.35 -1.54 18.80
CA GLU A 2 23.58 -0.58 18.03
C GLU A 2 22.38 -1.32 17.44
N HIS A 3 21.18 -1.01 17.94
CA HIS A 3 19.97 -1.37 17.24
C HIS A 3 20.01 -0.62 15.92
N HIS A 4 20.43 -1.28 14.84
CA HIS A 4 20.34 -0.73 13.50
C HIS A 4 18.87 -0.42 13.22
N VAL A 5 18.49 0.83 13.45
CA VAL A 5 17.24 1.41 12.99
C VAL A 5 17.30 1.34 11.47
N ARG A 6 16.65 0.33 10.89
CA ARG A 6 16.49 0.25 9.44
C ARG A 6 15.55 1.34 8.98
N ASP A 7 15.75 1.84 7.77
CA ASP A 7 14.81 2.74 7.10
C ASP A 7 13.38 2.18 7.20
N GLY A 8 12.42 3.04 7.59
CA GLY A 8 11.04 2.62 7.77
C GLY A 8 10.15 3.65 8.44
N ILE A 9 8.86 3.33 8.50
CA ILE A 9 7.87 4.15 9.21
C ILE A 9 7.69 3.64 10.62
N PHE A 10 7.81 4.57 11.56
CA PHE A 10 7.67 4.37 12.99
C PHE A 10 6.41 5.07 13.47
N LEU A 11 5.59 4.36 14.23
CA LEU A 11 4.43 4.93 14.90
C LEU A 11 4.70 5.03 16.39
N ASP A 12 4.15 6.04 17.04
CA ASP A 12 4.08 6.04 18.50
C ASP A 12 3.42 4.74 18.99
N SER A 13 4.00 4.12 20.01
CA SER A 13 3.56 2.79 20.48
C SER A 13 2.19 2.81 21.14
N SER A 14 1.63 4.00 21.42
CA SER A 14 0.22 4.16 21.80
C SER A 14 -0.75 3.87 20.64
N VAL A 15 -0.30 3.94 19.39
CA VAL A 15 -1.12 3.62 18.21
C VAL A 15 -1.35 2.11 18.15
N LYS A 16 -2.62 1.70 18.20
CA LYS A 16 -2.98 0.28 18.13
C LYS A 16 -2.74 -0.28 16.72
N VAL A 17 -1.79 -1.20 16.63
CA VAL A 17 -1.44 -1.94 15.40
C VAL A 17 -1.44 -3.44 15.71
N PRO A 18 -1.96 -4.31 14.82
CA PRO A 18 -1.89 -5.76 15.01
C PRO A 18 -0.43 -6.25 15.15
N GLU A 19 -0.17 -7.19 16.06
CA GLU A 19 1.21 -7.63 16.36
C GLU A 19 1.95 -8.16 15.13
N LYS A 20 1.27 -8.93 14.29
CA LYS A 20 1.78 -9.43 13.00
C LYS A 20 2.17 -8.35 11.99
N MET A 21 1.80 -7.09 12.24
CA MET A 21 2.12 -5.94 11.39
C MET A 21 3.28 -5.09 11.94
N LYS A 22 3.89 -5.50 13.06
CA LYS A 22 5.03 -4.82 13.68
C LYS A 22 6.34 -5.50 13.26
N ILE A 23 7.35 -4.70 12.91
CA ILE A 23 8.70 -5.18 12.59
C ILE A 23 9.57 -5.23 13.86
N THR A 24 9.36 -4.30 14.79
CA THR A 24 10.12 -4.21 16.05
C THR A 24 9.19 -4.40 17.25
N PRO A 25 8.80 -5.63 17.61
CA PRO A 25 8.06 -5.92 18.83
C PRO A 25 8.83 -5.39 20.05
N GLY A 26 8.16 -4.61 20.91
CA GLY A 26 8.79 -3.93 22.04
C GLY A 26 9.28 -2.50 21.76
N GLY A 27 9.36 -2.10 20.48
CA GLY A 27 9.59 -0.72 20.06
C GLY A 27 11.01 -0.16 20.32
N VAL A 28 11.32 0.93 19.63
CA VAL A 28 12.54 1.72 19.74
C VAL A 28 12.28 2.91 20.67
N LEU A 29 13.20 3.20 21.59
CA LEU A 29 13.11 4.34 22.49
C LEU A 29 13.79 5.56 21.83
N ALA A 30 13.07 6.67 21.72
CA ALA A 30 13.63 7.95 21.32
C ALA A 30 14.35 8.63 22.48
N THR A 31 15.21 9.61 22.17
CA THR A 31 15.98 10.36 23.17
C THR A 31 15.10 11.16 24.14
N ASP A 32 13.86 11.43 23.78
CA ASP A 32 12.86 12.11 24.61
C ASP A 32 12.00 11.14 25.45
N GLY A 33 12.34 9.84 25.47
CA GLY A 33 11.65 8.82 26.25
C GLY A 33 10.40 8.25 25.59
N ARG A 34 9.98 8.73 24.41
CA ARG A 34 8.86 8.13 23.67
C ARG A 34 9.26 6.80 23.04
N ARG A 35 8.31 5.87 22.98
CA ARG A 35 8.52 4.54 22.39
C ARG A 35 7.82 4.45 21.04
N PHE A 36 8.52 3.99 20.03
CA PHE A 36 8.02 3.86 18.67
C PHE A 36 8.06 2.42 18.18
N THR A 37 7.10 2.01 17.37
CA THR A 37 7.09 0.69 16.74
C THR A 37 7.17 0.85 15.24
N GLN A 38 8.11 0.14 14.61
CA GLN A 38 8.19 0.07 13.16
C GLN A 38 7.08 -0.85 12.62
N ILE A 39 6.42 -0.44 11.54
CA ILE A 39 5.29 -1.18 10.93
C ILE A 39 5.64 -1.73 9.54
N LEU A 40 4.95 -2.81 9.13
CA LEU A 40 5.04 -3.36 7.78
C LEU A 40 4.33 -2.48 6.74
N PHE A 41 4.78 -2.60 5.49
CA PHE A 41 4.24 -1.87 4.34
C PHE A 41 2.71 -1.97 4.19
N PRO A 42 2.04 -3.13 4.37
CA PRO A 42 0.58 -3.21 4.27
C PRO A 42 -0.15 -2.33 5.28
N GLU A 43 0.39 -2.23 6.50
CA GLU A 43 -0.19 -1.42 7.56
C GLU A 43 0.02 0.07 7.34
N MET A 44 1.19 0.46 6.83
CA MET A 44 1.46 1.83 6.40
C MET A 44 0.40 2.31 5.40
N ILE A 45 0.14 1.53 4.34
CA ILE A 45 -0.83 1.94 3.32
C ILE A 45 -2.23 1.95 3.91
N ARG A 46 -2.60 0.99 4.77
CA ARG A 46 -3.88 0.99 5.47
C ARG A 46 -4.11 2.28 6.26
N LEU A 47 -3.08 2.78 6.95
CA LEU A 47 -3.14 4.04 7.69
C LEU A 47 -3.31 5.23 6.76
N LEU A 48 -2.53 5.31 5.66
CA LEU A 48 -2.69 6.36 4.64
C LEU A 48 -4.10 6.36 4.03
N SER A 49 -4.65 5.18 3.72
CA SER A 49 -6.02 5.03 3.21
C SER A 49 -7.10 5.41 4.24
N ALA A 50 -6.78 5.36 5.53
CA ALA A 50 -7.70 5.70 6.62
C ALA A 50 -7.66 7.18 7.02
N VAL A 51 -6.64 7.93 6.59
CA VAL A 51 -6.59 9.38 6.81
C VAL A 51 -7.80 10.02 6.14
N PRO A 52 -8.66 10.73 6.89
CA PRO A 52 -9.81 11.41 6.30
C PRO A 52 -9.33 12.49 5.35
N ASP A 53 -9.41 12.22 4.04
CA ASP A 53 -9.24 13.26 3.05
C ASP A 53 -10.52 14.10 3.02
N LYS A 54 -10.47 15.30 3.62
CA LYS A 54 -11.58 16.28 3.62
C LYS A 54 -12.03 16.63 2.19
N THR A 55 -11.14 16.48 1.21
CA THR A 55 -11.42 16.73 -0.21
C THR A 55 -11.84 15.47 -0.97
N ARG A 56 -11.61 14.28 -0.41
CA ARG A 56 -11.78 12.95 -1.05
C ARG A 56 -11.13 12.84 -2.44
N LYS A 57 -10.10 13.64 -2.70
CA LYS A 57 -9.40 13.68 -3.98
C LYS A 57 -8.35 12.60 -4.12
N ILE A 58 -7.85 12.02 -3.02
CA ILE A 58 -6.80 10.99 -3.09
C ILE A 58 -7.25 9.71 -2.39
N ARG A 59 -7.05 8.58 -3.06
CA ARG A 59 -7.27 7.24 -2.49
C ARG A 59 -6.05 6.36 -2.73
N PHE A 60 -5.56 5.75 -1.65
CA PHE A 60 -4.55 4.70 -1.70
C PHE A 60 -5.21 3.34 -1.57
N HIS A 61 -4.73 2.34 -2.30
CA HIS A 61 -5.24 0.98 -2.24
C HIS A 61 -4.11 -0.04 -2.47
N LEU A 62 -4.09 -1.09 -1.65
CA LEU A 62 -3.29 -2.27 -1.91
C LEU A 62 -4.14 -3.32 -2.57
N THR A 63 -3.69 -3.79 -3.73
CA THR A 63 -4.47 -4.68 -4.57
C THR A 63 -3.63 -5.87 -5.01
N SER A 64 -4.25 -7.04 -5.19
CA SER A 64 -3.56 -8.27 -5.61
C SER A 64 -4.51 -9.20 -6.34
N LEU A 65 -4.01 -9.94 -7.34
CA LEU A 65 -4.77 -10.98 -8.02
C LEU A 65 -5.04 -12.20 -7.13
N LYS A 66 -4.27 -12.37 -6.05
CA LYS A 66 -4.45 -13.44 -5.04
C LYS A 66 -4.52 -12.83 -3.62
N PRO A 67 -5.57 -12.07 -3.27
CA PRO A 67 -5.59 -11.32 -2.02
C PRO A 67 -5.86 -12.24 -0.80
N LEU A 68 -5.06 -12.14 0.26
CA LEU A 68 -5.37 -12.74 1.58
C LEU A 68 -6.47 -11.96 2.31
N ASN A 69 -6.42 -10.62 2.23
CA ASN A 69 -7.47 -9.76 2.74
C ASN A 69 -8.46 -9.46 1.60
N PRO A 70 -9.72 -9.90 1.67
CA PRO A 70 -10.71 -9.68 0.60
C PRO A 70 -10.89 -8.21 0.20
N LYS A 71 -10.61 -7.27 1.12
CA LYS A 71 -10.66 -5.82 0.83
C LYS A 71 -9.61 -5.36 -0.18
N ASN A 72 -8.59 -6.18 -0.45
CA ASN A 72 -7.53 -5.92 -1.42
C ASN A 72 -7.84 -6.56 -2.80
N ALA A 73 -9.08 -6.97 -3.04
CA ALA A 73 -9.49 -7.44 -4.36
C ALA A 73 -9.46 -6.29 -5.37
N PRO A 74 -8.93 -6.50 -6.58
CA PRO A 74 -8.83 -5.46 -7.59
C PRO A 74 -10.19 -5.12 -8.18
N ASP A 75 -10.40 -3.85 -8.45
CA ASP A 75 -11.44 -3.44 -9.40
C ASP A 75 -11.02 -3.76 -10.86
N PRO A 76 -11.90 -3.57 -11.86
CA PRO A 76 -11.56 -3.89 -13.25
C PRO A 76 -10.31 -3.19 -13.80
N TRP A 77 -10.06 -1.94 -13.41
CA TRP A 77 -8.88 -1.20 -13.87
C TRP A 77 -7.62 -1.72 -13.19
N GLU A 78 -7.66 -1.94 -11.88
CA GLU A 78 -6.55 -2.50 -11.11
C GLU A 78 -6.20 -3.90 -11.60
N ARG A 79 -7.19 -4.73 -11.91
CA ARG A 79 -6.98 -6.08 -12.44
C ARG A 79 -6.21 -6.03 -13.75
N SER A 80 -6.61 -5.14 -14.66
CA SER A 80 -5.90 -4.93 -15.94
C SER A 80 -4.46 -4.43 -15.72
N ALA A 81 -4.28 -3.46 -14.82
CA ALA A 81 -2.96 -2.94 -14.48
C ALA A 81 -2.06 -4.00 -13.82
N LEU A 82 -2.59 -4.85 -12.93
CA LEU A 82 -1.87 -5.95 -12.29
C LEU A 82 -1.36 -6.96 -13.33
N LEU A 83 -2.21 -7.36 -14.27
CA LEU A 83 -1.81 -8.29 -15.34
C LEU A 83 -0.71 -7.73 -16.25
N ARG A 84 -0.63 -6.41 -16.39
CA ARG A 84 0.43 -5.73 -17.16
C ARG A 84 1.75 -5.70 -16.39
N VAL A 85 1.72 -5.37 -15.09
CA VAL A 85 2.95 -5.35 -14.28
C VAL A 85 3.48 -6.76 -14.00
N GLU A 86 2.62 -7.79 -13.93
CA GLU A 86 3.05 -9.20 -13.91
C GLU A 86 3.81 -9.61 -15.18
N LYS A 87 3.56 -8.93 -16.31
CA LYS A 87 4.29 -9.13 -17.58
C LYS A 87 5.56 -8.28 -17.69
N GLY A 88 5.93 -7.55 -16.62
CA GLY A 88 7.18 -6.80 -16.55
C GLY A 88 7.06 -5.29 -16.76
N GLU A 89 5.85 -4.74 -16.93
CA GLU A 89 5.72 -3.29 -16.94
C GLU A 89 6.10 -2.67 -15.59
N PRO A 90 6.94 -1.62 -15.55
CA PRO A 90 7.46 -1.08 -14.29
C PRO A 90 6.41 -0.32 -13.47
N ARG A 91 5.32 0.11 -14.12
CA ARG A 91 4.14 0.80 -13.56
C ARG A 91 3.09 0.94 -14.65
N VAL A 92 1.83 1.12 -14.25
CA VAL A 92 0.70 1.42 -15.14
C VAL A 92 -0.01 2.66 -14.64
N TYR A 93 -0.39 3.55 -15.54
CA TYR A 93 -1.20 4.72 -15.22
C TYR A 93 -2.19 5.03 -16.33
N GLY A 94 -3.23 5.78 -16.02
CA GLY A 94 -4.23 6.21 -16.98
C GLY A 94 -5.45 6.83 -16.34
N PHE A 95 -6.40 7.23 -17.18
CA PHE A 95 -7.66 7.80 -16.73
C PHE A 95 -8.76 6.74 -16.69
N SER A 96 -9.72 6.93 -15.79
CA SER A 96 -10.94 6.13 -15.73
C SER A 96 -12.10 6.99 -15.26
N LYS A 97 -13.30 6.71 -15.77
CA LYS A 97 -14.52 7.38 -15.32
C LYS A 97 -15.08 6.69 -14.08
N ALA A 98 -15.68 7.50 -13.20
CA ALA A 98 -16.46 7.04 -12.06
C ALA A 98 -17.86 7.67 -12.07
N PRO A 99 -18.82 7.13 -11.28
CA PRO A 99 -20.17 7.68 -11.20
C PRO A 99 -20.19 9.17 -10.90
N GLY A 100 -21.16 9.89 -11.48
CA GLY A 100 -21.30 11.34 -11.34
C GLY A 100 -20.34 12.15 -12.22
N ASN A 101 -19.99 11.65 -13.41
CA ASN A 101 -19.06 12.28 -14.35
C ASN A 101 -17.68 12.60 -13.75
N ARG A 102 -17.25 11.79 -12.78
CA ARG A 102 -15.94 11.97 -12.16
C ARG A 102 -14.86 11.42 -13.06
N GLU A 103 -13.83 12.22 -13.30
CA GLU A 103 -12.62 11.83 -14.00
C GLU A 103 -11.54 11.49 -12.97
N LEU A 104 -11.04 10.26 -13.05
CA LEU A 104 -10.03 9.75 -12.12
C LEU A 104 -8.73 9.50 -12.85
N PHE A 105 -7.64 10.10 -12.37
CA PHE A 105 -6.30 9.67 -12.73
C PHE A 105 -5.88 8.53 -11.81
N ARG A 106 -5.35 7.46 -12.38
CA ARG A 106 -4.98 6.24 -11.64
C ARG A 106 -3.55 5.85 -11.95
N TYR A 107 -2.86 5.39 -10.93
CA TYR A 107 -1.47 4.95 -11.00
C TYR A 107 -1.31 3.67 -10.18
N LEU A 108 -0.61 2.68 -10.71
CA LEU A 108 -0.28 1.43 -10.05
C LEU A 108 1.19 1.07 -10.27
N ARG A 109 1.89 0.75 -9.18
CA ARG A 109 3.25 0.20 -9.21
C ARG A 109 3.24 -1.24 -8.66
N PRO A 110 3.99 -2.19 -9.24
CA PRO A 110 4.12 -3.53 -8.68
C PRO A 110 4.77 -3.51 -7.29
N ILE A 111 4.31 -4.42 -6.44
CA ILE A 111 4.95 -4.77 -5.17
C ILE A 111 5.56 -6.15 -5.35
N TYR A 112 6.89 -6.20 -5.29
CA TYR A 112 7.62 -7.46 -5.37
C TYR A 112 7.63 -8.16 -4.02
N ALA A 113 7.54 -9.49 -4.04
CA ALA A 113 7.67 -10.31 -2.84
C ALA A 113 9.12 -10.28 -2.35
N GLU A 114 9.32 -9.79 -1.14
CA GLU A 114 10.59 -9.86 -0.41
C GLU A 114 10.59 -11.02 0.58
N LYS A 115 11.74 -11.31 1.22
CA LYS A 115 11.88 -12.44 2.15
C LYS A 115 10.79 -12.44 3.24
N MET A 116 10.55 -11.30 3.88
CA MET A 116 9.51 -11.17 4.92
C MET A 116 8.08 -11.34 4.39
N CYS A 117 7.85 -11.15 3.09
CA CYS A 117 6.53 -11.38 2.51
C CYS A 117 6.19 -12.88 2.55
N LEU A 118 7.20 -13.73 2.40
CA LEU A 118 7.03 -15.18 2.30
C LEU A 118 6.59 -15.82 3.62
N ASP A 119 6.80 -15.16 4.76
CA ASP A 119 6.28 -15.60 6.07
C ASP A 119 4.77 -15.85 6.05
N CYS A 120 4.03 -15.07 5.25
CA CYS A 120 2.59 -15.21 5.07
C CYS A 120 2.19 -15.63 3.65
N HIS A 121 3.00 -15.31 2.63
CA HIS A 121 2.61 -15.44 1.23
C HIS A 121 3.17 -16.69 0.53
N ALA A 122 4.08 -17.45 1.15
CA ALA A 122 4.59 -18.70 0.58
C ALA A 122 3.47 -19.72 0.34
N ILE A 123 2.48 -19.80 1.24
CA ILE A 123 1.32 -20.69 1.11
C ILE A 123 0.43 -20.37 -0.12
N GLN A 124 0.56 -19.16 -0.69
CA GLN A 124 -0.14 -18.77 -1.92
C GLN A 124 0.67 -19.09 -3.19
N GLY A 125 1.86 -19.69 -3.03
CA GLY A 125 2.78 -20.05 -4.11
C GLY A 125 3.67 -18.91 -4.60
N TYR A 126 3.82 -17.83 -3.83
CA TYR A 126 4.75 -16.75 -4.18
C TYR A 126 6.20 -17.11 -3.82
N HIS A 127 7.12 -16.66 -4.66
CA HIS A 127 8.58 -16.76 -4.48
C HIS A 127 9.21 -15.37 -4.37
N LEU A 128 10.47 -15.32 -3.94
CA LEU A 128 11.24 -14.08 -3.84
C LEU A 128 11.34 -13.43 -5.24
N GLY A 129 10.93 -12.17 -5.36
CA GLY A 129 10.95 -11.42 -6.62
C GLY A 129 9.65 -11.50 -7.44
N ASP A 130 8.69 -12.34 -7.05
CA ASP A 130 7.39 -12.38 -7.74
C ASP A 130 6.62 -11.07 -7.56
N VAL A 131 5.79 -10.70 -8.53
CA VAL A 131 4.81 -9.62 -8.37
C VAL A 131 3.69 -10.12 -7.45
N ARG A 132 3.67 -9.65 -6.22
CA ARG A 132 2.68 -10.05 -5.19
C ARG A 132 1.36 -9.26 -5.32
N GLY A 133 1.40 -8.13 -6.01
CA GLY A 133 0.28 -7.21 -6.15
C GLY A 133 0.76 -5.82 -6.56
N GLY A 134 -0.05 -4.80 -6.28
CA GLY A 134 0.24 -3.43 -6.64
C GLY A 134 -0.15 -2.43 -5.56
N ALA A 135 0.62 -1.35 -5.48
CA ALA A 135 0.26 -0.14 -4.77
C ALA A 135 -0.43 0.81 -5.75
N SER A 136 -1.73 1.05 -5.52
CA SER A 136 -2.63 1.81 -6.37
C SER A 136 -2.90 3.18 -5.72
N VAL A 137 -2.83 4.23 -6.53
CA VAL A 137 -3.23 5.60 -6.19
C VAL A 137 -4.29 6.05 -7.17
N THR A 138 -5.37 6.62 -6.66
CA THR A 138 -6.45 7.21 -7.45
C THR A 138 -6.60 8.67 -7.04
N LEU A 139 -6.51 9.56 -8.02
CA LEU A 139 -6.73 10.99 -7.88
C LEU A 139 -8.04 11.37 -8.57
N ASP A 140 -8.93 12.06 -7.86
CA ASP A 140 -10.05 12.76 -8.48
C ASP A 140 -9.54 14.05 -9.10
N VAL A 141 -9.58 14.09 -10.42
CA VAL A 141 -9.08 15.20 -11.24
C VAL A 141 -10.21 15.89 -11.99
N THR A 142 -11.47 15.62 -11.61
CA THR A 142 -12.66 16.20 -12.25
C THR A 142 -12.55 17.73 -12.35
N ASP A 143 -12.24 18.39 -11.23
CA ASP A 143 -12.12 19.85 -11.19
C ASP A 143 -10.83 20.38 -11.83
N LEU A 144 -9.83 19.52 -12.07
CA LEU A 144 -8.53 19.91 -12.63
C LEU A 144 -8.54 19.90 -14.15
N ILE A 145 -9.27 18.98 -14.76
CA ILE A 145 -9.32 18.81 -16.23
C ILE A 145 -10.15 19.91 -16.90
N TRP A 146 -11.12 20.49 -16.19
CA TRP A 146 -12.01 21.55 -16.69
C TRP A 146 -11.65 22.95 -16.16
N ALA A 147 -10.46 23.12 -15.57
CA ALA A 147 -10.00 24.38 -14.99
C ALA A 147 -9.43 25.39 -16.01
N PHE A 148 -9.49 25.07 -17.31
CA PHE A 148 -9.01 25.89 -18.42
C PHE A 148 -10.07 25.93 -19.53
#